data_AF-A0A841EGB6-F1
#
_entry.id   AF-A0A841EGB6-F1
#
_cell.length_a   1.000
_cell.length_b   1.000
_cell.length_c   1.000
_cell.angle_alpha   90.00
_cell.angle_beta   90.00
_cell.angle_gamma   90.00
#
_symmetry.space_group_name_H-M   'P 1'
#
loop_
_entity.id
_entity.type
_entity.pdbx_description
1 polymer ?
#
loop_
_entity_poly.entity_id
_entity_poly.type
_entity_poly.pdbx_seq_one_letter_code
_entity_poly.pdbx_strand_id
1 'polypeptide(L)' 'MDAATRGQTIRRARKRRNLSQAALAGLVGRSESWLSQVERGKRKVDSHEALTRPAEVLRIDIRDLTGDEASDRIGARYAW' A
#
# COMPACT_ATOMS: atom_id res chain seq x y z
N MET A 1 10.81 7.45 3.18
CA MET A 1 9.92 6.88 2.15
C MET A 1 9.15 7.99 1.46
N ASP A 2 9.32 8.11 0.15
CA ASP A 2 8.52 9.04 -0.66
C ASP A 2 7.11 8.46 -0.87
N ALA A 3 6.13 9.33 -1.12
CA ALA A 3 4.75 8.91 -1.42
C ALA A 3 4.67 7.94 -2.62
N ALA A 4 5.64 8.03 -3.54
CA ALA A 4 5.80 7.11 -4.65
C ALA A 4 6.05 5.65 -4.19
N THR A 5 6.85 5.44 -3.14
CA THR A 5 7.16 4.10 -2.60
C THR A 5 5.93 3.49 -1.92
N ARG A 6 5.20 4.28 -1.13
CA ARG A 6 3.96 3.84 -0.45
C ARG A 6 2.88 3.41 -1.43
N GLY A 7 2.63 4.22 -2.46
CA GLY A 7 1.67 3.91 -3.52
C GLY A 7 1.99 2.62 -4.26
N GLN A 8 3.28 2.33 -4.50
CA GLN A 8 3.72 1.08 -5.10
C GLN A 8 3.49 -0.12 -4.18
N THR A 9 3.74 -0.01 -2.88
CA THR A 9 3.45 -1.07 -1.90
C THR A 9 1.97 -1.42 -1.91
N ILE A 10 1.09 -0.41 -1.85
CA ILE A 10 -0.38 -0.58 -1.92
C ILE A 10 -0.76 -1.31 -3.22
N ARG A 11 -0.23 -0.86 -4.36
CA ARG A 11 -0.50 -1.48 -5.66
C ARG A 11 -0.09 -2.95 -5.71
N ARG A 12 1.11 -3.28 -5.21
CA ARG A 12 1.64 -4.66 -5.19
C ARG A 12 0.79 -5.56 -4.29
N ALA A 13 0.47 -5.10 -3.08
CA ALA A 13 -0.35 -5.87 -2.14
C ALA A 13 -1.78 -6.06 -2.67
N ARG A 14 -2.38 -5.02 -3.28
CA ARG A 14 -3.70 -5.11 -3.91
C ARG A 14 -3.75 -6.18 -5.00
N LYS A 15 -2.75 -6.21 -5.88
CA LYS A 15 -2.65 -7.23 -6.94
C LYS A 15 -2.50 -8.64 -6.38
N ARG A 16 -1.71 -8.84 -5.32
CA ARG A 16 -1.59 -10.13 -4.62
C ARG A 16 -2.91 -10.63 -4.03
N ARG A 17 -3.80 -9.72 -3.68
CA ARG A 17 -5.17 -10.00 -3.19
C ARG A 17 -6.21 -10.15 -4.31
N ASN A 18 -5.80 -10.03 -5.57
CA ASN A 18 -6.67 -10.02 -6.75
C ASN A 18 -7.79 -8.96 -6.68
N LEU A 19 -7.50 -7.81 -6.06
CA LEU A 19 -8.46 -6.71 -5.94
C LEU A 19 -8.29 -5.71 -7.08
N SER A 20 -9.39 -5.26 -7.68
CA SER A 20 -9.38 -4.10 -8.60
C SER A 20 -9.15 -2.80 -7.81
N GLN A 21 -8.83 -1.70 -8.50
CA GLN A 21 -8.72 -0.40 -7.84
C GLN A 21 -10.07 0.03 -7.25
N ALA A 22 -11.15 -0.09 -8.01
CA ALA A 22 -12.51 0.13 -7.50
C ALA A 22 -12.82 -0.70 -6.24
N ALA A 23 -12.47 -2.00 -6.22
CA ALA A 23 -12.75 -2.87 -5.08
C ALA A 23 -12.01 -2.44 -3.82
N LEU A 24 -10.69 -2.21 -3.90
CA LEU A 24 -9.93 -1.73 -2.74
C LEU A 24 -10.41 -0.34 -2.30
N ALA A 25 -10.65 0.57 -3.25
CA ALA A 25 -11.11 1.92 -2.96
C ALA A 25 -12.43 1.92 -2.19
N GLY A 26 -13.40 1.10 -2.61
CA GLY A 26 -14.67 0.91 -1.91
C GLY A 26 -14.48 0.40 -0.49
N LEU A 27 -13.61 -0.60 -0.28
CA LEU A 27 -13.32 -1.16 1.05
C LEU A 27 -12.69 -0.14 2.00
N VAL A 28 -11.95 0.85 1.47
CA VAL A 28 -11.33 1.92 2.25
C VAL A 28 -12.14 3.22 2.29
N GLY A 29 -13.37 3.23 1.76
CA GLY A 29 -14.24 4.41 1.76
C GLY A 29 -13.71 5.56 0.89
N ARG A 30 -13.03 5.25 -0.22
CA ARG A 30 -12.46 6.23 -1.15
C ARG A 30 -12.89 5.95 -2.59
N SER A 31 -12.69 6.92 -3.48
CA SER A 31 -12.96 6.74 -4.91
C SER A 31 -11.83 5.96 -5.61
N GLU A 32 -12.17 5.28 -6.70
CA GLU A 32 -11.17 4.60 -7.54
C GLU A 32 -10.11 5.58 -8.07
N SER A 33 -10.54 6.79 -8.48
CA SER A 33 -9.64 7.85 -8.93
C SER A 33 -8.64 8.26 -7.84
N TRP A 34 -9.09 8.37 -6.58
CA TRP A 34 -8.21 8.62 -5.44
C TRP A 34 -7.14 7.52 -5.34
N LEU A 35 -7.54 6.25 -5.38
CA LEU A 35 -6.59 5.14 -5.28
C LEU A 35 -5.62 5.11 -6.48
N SER A 36 -6.09 5.41 -7.69
CA SER A 36 -5.24 5.54 -8.88
C SER A 36 -4.18 6.64 -8.71
N GLN A 37 -4.54 7.79 -8.15
CA GLN A 37 -3.59 8.87 -7.88
C GLN A 37 -2.56 8.48 -6.81
N VAL A 38 -3.00 7.79 -5.76
CA VAL A 38 -2.14 7.28 -4.68
C VAL A 38 -1.14 6.26 -5.22
N GLU A 39 -1.59 5.24 -5.95
CA GLU A 39 -0.71 4.19 -6.49
C GLU A 39 0.34 4.73 -7.48
N ARG A 40 0.04 5.85 -8.14
CA ARG A 40 0.96 6.54 -9.05
C ARG A 40 1.84 7.58 -8.36
N GLY A 41 1.72 7.74 -7.03
CA GLY A 41 2.45 8.75 -6.26
C GLY A 41 2.03 10.20 -6.54
N LYS A 42 0.94 10.42 -7.29
CA LYS A 42 0.42 11.78 -7.58
C LYS A 42 -0.32 12.38 -6.37
N ARG A 43 -0.75 11.54 -5.42
CA ARG A 43 -1.39 11.98 -4.18
C ARG A 43 -0.68 11.33 -2.99
N LYS A 44 -0.30 12.16 -2.01
CA LYS A 44 0.25 11.69 -0.74
C LYS A 44 -0.87 11.15 0.16
N VAL A 45 -0.54 10.15 0.98
CA VAL A 45 -1.45 9.52 1.94
C VAL A 45 -0.76 9.53 3.28
N ASP A 46 -1.09 10.54 4.08
CA ASP A 46 -0.35 10.87 5.30
C ASP A 46 -1.24 10.81 6.54
N SER A 47 -2.57 10.65 6.36
CA SER A 47 -3.51 10.46 7.47
C SER A 47 -3.45 9.04 8.00
N HIS A 48 -3.46 8.90 9.33
CA HIS A 48 -3.45 7.62 10.03
C HIS A 48 -4.58 6.70 9.55
N GLU A 49 -5.80 7.22 9.42
CA GLU A 49 -6.95 6.45 8.93
C GLU A 49 -6.75 5.98 7.48
N ALA A 50 -6.19 6.84 6.64
CA ALA A 50 -5.96 6.55 5.23
C ALA A 50 -4.81 5.55 4.98
N LEU A 51 -3.99 5.27 6.00
CA LEU A 51 -2.94 4.24 5.98
C LEU A 51 -3.38 2.94 6.68
N THR A 52 -4.08 3.07 7.80
CA THR A 52 -4.55 1.92 8.60
C THR A 52 -5.58 1.10 7.83
N ARG A 53 -6.54 1.76 7.17
CA ARG A 53 -7.62 1.06 6.45
C ARG A 53 -7.10 0.21 5.28
N PRO A 54 -6.21 0.71 4.39
CA PRO A 54 -5.56 -0.15 3.41
C PRO A 54 -4.71 -1.26 4.04
N ALA A 55 -3.99 -1.01 5.13
CA ALA A 55 -3.15 -2.02 5.77
C ALA A 55 -4.00 -3.22 6.26
N GLU A 56 -5.12 -2.95 6.91
CA GLU A 56 -6.10 -3.96 7.35
C GLU A 56 -6.64 -4.80 6.18
N VAL A 57 -7.13 -4.13 5.12
CA VAL A 57 -7.75 -4.80 3.97
C VAL A 57 -6.73 -5.64 3.20
N LEU A 58 -5.51 -5.12 3.03
CA LEU A 58 -4.44 -5.80 2.31
C LEU A 58 -3.74 -6.87 3.18
N ARG A 59 -3.99 -6.85 4.49
CA ARG A 59 -3.30 -7.58 5.56
C ARG A 59 -1.78 -7.49 5.42
N ILE A 60 -1.30 -6.25 5.38
CA ILE A 60 0.13 -5.90 5.46
C ILE A 60 0.36 -5.11 6.75
N ASP A 61 1.57 -5.13 7.27
CA ASP A 61 1.88 -4.34 8.45
C ASP A 61 1.78 -2.85 8.07
N ILE A 62 1.21 -2.02 8.96
CA ILE A 62 1.18 -0.57 8.75
C ILE A 62 2.60 0.00 8.63
N ARG A 63 3.60 -0.65 9.25
CA ARG A 63 5.03 -0.38 9.09
C ARG A 63 5.51 -0.50 7.64
N ASP A 64 4.96 -1.43 6.86
CA ASP A 64 5.30 -1.57 5.44
C ASP A 64 4.80 -0.37 4.61
N LEU A 65 3.74 0.30 5.08
CA LEU A 65 3.22 1.55 4.49
C LEU A 65 3.86 2.80 5.09
N THR A 66 4.34 2.74 6.33
CA THR A 66 4.87 3.91 7.05
C THR A 66 6.38 4.02 6.89
N GLY A 67 7.07 2.92 6.59
CA GLY A 67 8.52 2.81 6.43
C GLY A 67 9.19 2.22 7.66
N ASP A 68 9.25 0.89 7.73
CA ASP A 68 10.22 0.16 8.55
C ASP A 68 11.01 -0.76 7.61
N GLU A 69 12.22 -0.33 7.23
CA GLU A 69 13.12 -0.91 6.22
C GLU A 69 13.66 -2.33 6.57
N ALA A 70 13.02 -3.04 7.49
CA ALA A 70 13.53 -4.30 8.03
C ALA A 70 13.06 -5.54 7.26
N SER A 71 11.91 -5.49 6.56
CA SER A 71 11.26 -6.71 6.04
C SER A 71 11.78 -7.17 4.67
N ASP A 72 12.16 -6.26 3.76
CA ASP A 72 12.49 -6.62 2.37
C ASP A 72 13.98 -6.99 2.15
N ARG A 73 14.88 -6.67 3.10
CA ARG A 73 16.33 -6.91 2.96
C ARG A 73 16.79 -8.28 3.48
N ILE A 74 15.98 -8.95 4.30
CA ILE A 74 16.33 -10.23 4.92
C ILE A 74 16.02 -11.41 3.99
N GLY A 75 14.95 -11.33 3.18
CA GLY A 75 14.54 -12.43 2.30
C GLY A 75 15.46 -12.69 1.10
N ALA A 76 16.12 -11.66 0.56
CA ALA A 76 16.98 -11.77 -0.63
C ALA A 76 18.43 -12.20 -0.32
N ARG A 77 18.85 -12.23 0.95
CA ARG A 77 20.23 -12.54 1.36
C ARG A 77 20.45 -13.99 1.79
N TYR A 78 19.40 -14.82 1.85
CA TYR A 78 19.47 -16.22 2.30
C TYR A 78 18.78 -17.22 1.35
N ALA A 79 18.65 -16.90 0.06
CA ALA A 79 18.25 -17.87 -0.95
C ALA A 79 19.52 -18.35 -1.68
N TRP A 80 19.91 -19.59 -1.38
CA TRP A 80 21.03 -20.34 -1.95
C TRP A 80 20.66 -20.95 -3.30
#